data_AF-A0A1J5PGJ8-F1
#
_entry.id   AF-A0A1J5PGJ8-F1
#
_cell.length_a   1.000
_cell.length_b   1.000
_cell.length_c   1.000
_cell.angle_alpha   90.00
_cell.angle_beta   90.00
_cell.angle_gamma   90.00
#
_symmetry.space_group_name_H-M   'P 1'
#
loop_
_entity.id
_entity.type
_entity.pdbx_description
1 polymer ?
#
loop_
_entity_poly.entity_id
_entity_poly.type
_entity_poly.pdbx_seq_one_letter_code
_entity_poly.pdbx_strand_id
1 'polypeptide(L)'
;MVNETLRLFPAAFTLVRETIAQDRAGAVDLPPRPTVMISPWVLHRHHAHWQDPGVFKPARFMPDQPAPARFAFMPFGAGPRICVGAQFATAEAMLVLAGIVGRFRVTRTDAKPVIPIGIVTTQPDHAAKAVLTLRDDDAENAFAVLAVKELAPGVKTIAGVNDARHLAKIRRVQPDMLFAPQLLGSDLLARTLLDEPIDNETVSKLLFAQN
;
A
#
# COMPACT_ATOMS: atom_id res chain seq x y z
N MET A 1 7.46 -8.11 4.43
CA MET A 1 6.28 -7.61 3.69
C MET A 1 6.01 -8.43 2.44
N VAL A 2 6.94 -8.46 1.47
CA VAL A 2 6.80 -9.18 0.19
C VAL A 2 6.33 -10.63 0.35
N ASN A 3 6.98 -11.43 1.21
CA ASN A 3 6.58 -12.83 1.42
C ASN A 3 5.14 -12.99 1.92
N GLU A 4 4.68 -12.11 2.81
CA GLU A 4 3.30 -12.15 3.32
C GLU A 4 2.29 -11.72 2.25
N THR A 5 2.65 -10.76 1.41
CA THR A 5 1.86 -10.40 0.22
C THR A 5 1.75 -11.58 -0.72
N LEU A 6 2.84 -12.28 -1.03
CA LEU A 6 2.83 -13.46 -1.91
C LEU A 6 2.12 -14.67 -1.28
N ARG A 7 2.09 -14.77 0.05
CA ARG A 7 1.30 -15.79 0.75
C ARG A 7 -0.19 -15.56 0.52
N LEU A 8 -0.67 -14.37 0.80
CA LEU A 8 -2.09 -14.03 0.67
C LEU A 8 -2.51 -13.88 -0.80
N PHE A 9 -1.68 -13.30 -1.64
CA PHE A 9 -2.00 -13.00 -3.03
C PHE A 9 -0.96 -13.61 -3.97
N PRO A 10 -0.87 -14.95 -4.04
CA PRO A 10 0.07 -15.62 -4.93
C PRO A 10 -0.28 -15.31 -6.38
N ALA A 11 0.71 -14.95 -7.20
CA ALA A 11 0.47 -14.66 -8.63
C ALA A 11 -0.19 -15.86 -9.33
N ALA A 12 0.34 -17.07 -9.12
CA ALA A 12 -0.31 -18.32 -9.51
C ALA A 12 -1.13 -18.87 -8.33
N PHE A 13 -2.45 -18.69 -8.36
CA PHE A 13 -3.36 -19.20 -7.33
C PHE A 13 -3.53 -20.74 -7.39
N THR A 14 -3.21 -21.33 -8.55
CA THR A 14 -3.18 -22.77 -8.80
C THR A 14 -1.97 -23.15 -9.67
N LEU A 15 -1.40 -24.31 -9.40
CA LEU A 15 -0.36 -24.97 -10.20
C LEU A 15 -0.95 -26.26 -10.76
N VAL A 16 -0.74 -26.51 -12.05
CA VAL A 16 -1.28 -27.69 -12.74
C VAL A 16 -0.14 -28.65 -13.08
N ARG A 17 -0.37 -29.94 -12.85
CA ARG A 17 0.51 -31.04 -13.25
C ARG A 17 -0.32 -32.14 -13.90
N GLU A 18 0.35 -32.97 -14.68
CA GLU A 18 -0.22 -34.21 -15.22
C GLU A 18 0.70 -35.35 -14.74
N THR A 19 0.12 -36.44 -14.24
CA THR A 19 0.94 -37.59 -13.86
C THR A 19 1.44 -38.31 -15.11
N ILE A 20 2.70 -38.75 -15.08
CA ILE A 20 3.34 -39.47 -16.19
C ILE A 20 3.23 -40.99 -16.05
N ALA A 21 2.94 -41.46 -14.84
CA ALA A 21 2.77 -42.86 -14.47
C ALA A 21 1.81 -42.94 -13.28
N GLN A 22 1.45 -44.16 -12.87
CA GLN A 22 0.70 -44.38 -11.65
C GLN A 22 1.49 -43.86 -10.45
N ASP A 23 0.83 -43.10 -9.58
CA ASP A 23 1.43 -42.48 -8.40
C ASP A 23 0.41 -42.39 -7.26
N ARG A 24 0.82 -41.90 -6.09
CA ARG A 24 -0.04 -41.72 -4.93
C ARG A 24 0.18 -40.36 -4.26
N ALA A 25 -0.90 -39.61 -4.06
CA ALA A 25 -0.91 -38.37 -3.30
C ALA A 25 -1.59 -38.58 -1.95
N GLY A 26 -0.78 -38.82 -0.91
CA GLY A 26 -1.29 -39.14 0.42
C GLY A 26 -2.10 -40.44 0.40
N ALA A 27 -3.39 -40.36 0.71
CA ALA A 27 -4.28 -41.52 0.65
C ALA A 27 -4.90 -41.77 -0.74
N VAL A 28 -4.67 -40.89 -1.71
CA VAL A 28 -5.32 -40.92 -3.03
C VAL A 28 -4.41 -41.56 -4.07
N ASP A 29 -4.88 -42.62 -4.73
CA ASP A 29 -4.20 -43.20 -5.89
C ASP A 29 -4.48 -42.37 -7.14
N LEU A 30 -3.43 -42.09 -7.90
CA LEU A 30 -3.47 -41.32 -9.14
C LEU A 30 -3.12 -42.25 -10.30
N PRO A 31 -4.04 -42.47 -11.28
CA PRO A 31 -3.69 -43.18 -12.50
C PRO A 31 -2.64 -42.40 -13.32
N PRO A 32 -2.13 -42.94 -14.44
CA PRO A 32 -1.38 -42.18 -15.43
C PRO A 32 -2.28 -41.20 -16.20
N ARG A 33 -1.76 -40.00 -16.51
CA ARG A 33 -2.44 -38.92 -17.25
C ARG A 33 -3.58 -38.10 -16.58
N PRO A 34 -4.02 -38.26 -15.31
CA PRO A 34 -4.87 -37.28 -14.66
C PRO A 34 -4.16 -35.96 -14.45
N THR A 35 -4.95 -34.90 -14.55
CA THR A 35 -4.57 -33.55 -14.16
C THR A 35 -4.67 -33.40 -12.63
N VAL A 36 -3.58 -32.96 -12.01
CA VAL A 36 -3.49 -32.65 -10.58
C VAL A 36 -3.37 -31.14 -10.42
N MET A 37 -4.29 -30.55 -9.65
CA MET A 37 -4.30 -29.14 -9.32
C MET A 37 -3.83 -28.94 -7.88
N ILE A 38 -2.73 -28.22 -7.71
CA ILE A 38 -2.19 -27.81 -6.41
C ILE A 38 -2.60 -26.35 -6.23
N SER A 39 -3.25 -26.01 -5.13
CA SER A 39 -3.72 -24.63 -4.89
C SER A 39 -2.86 -23.92 -3.83
N PRO A 40 -1.83 -23.14 -4.22
CA PRO A 40 -1.20 -22.17 -3.32
C PRO A 40 -2.22 -21.28 -2.61
N TRP A 41 -3.30 -20.88 -3.29
CA TRP A 41 -4.35 -20.04 -2.69
C TRP A 41 -4.94 -20.63 -1.40
N VAL A 42 -5.33 -21.91 -1.45
CA VAL A 42 -5.88 -22.64 -0.31
C VAL A 42 -4.79 -22.99 0.69
N LEU A 43 -3.68 -23.56 0.21
CA LEU A 43 -2.56 -24.00 1.04
C LEU A 43 -2.00 -22.87 1.92
N HIS A 44 -1.79 -21.70 1.34
CA HIS A 44 -1.27 -20.53 2.04
C HIS A 44 -2.23 -19.97 3.09
N ARG A 45 -3.50 -20.42 3.10
CA ARG A 45 -4.53 -20.05 4.06
C ARG A 45 -4.97 -21.20 4.97
N HIS A 46 -4.32 -22.36 4.84
CA HIS A 46 -4.74 -23.54 5.57
C HIS A 46 -4.37 -23.43 7.05
N HIS A 47 -5.37 -23.52 7.94
CA HIS A 47 -5.18 -23.34 9.39
C HIS A 47 -4.22 -24.34 10.03
N ALA A 48 -4.04 -25.52 9.44
CA ALA A 48 -3.04 -26.50 9.92
C ALA A 48 -1.58 -26.06 9.67
N HIS A 49 -1.35 -25.06 8.84
CA HIS A 49 0.00 -24.58 8.49
C HIS A 49 0.24 -23.11 8.88
N TRP A 50 -0.83 -22.34 9.07
CA TRP A 50 -0.74 -20.91 9.28
C TRP A 50 -1.65 -20.48 10.43
N GLN A 51 -1.07 -19.87 11.46
CA GLN A 51 -1.82 -19.15 12.47
C GLN A 51 -2.35 -17.84 11.89
N ASP A 52 -3.62 -17.54 12.17
CA ASP A 52 -4.37 -16.39 11.65
C ASP A 52 -4.19 -16.22 10.14
N PRO A 53 -4.57 -17.22 9.32
CA PRO A 53 -4.21 -17.28 7.92
C PRO A 53 -4.78 -16.13 7.08
N GLY A 54 -5.90 -15.55 7.50
CA GLY A 54 -6.52 -14.40 6.83
C GLY A 54 -5.87 -13.05 7.16
N VAL A 55 -5.02 -12.98 8.18
CA VAL A 55 -4.41 -11.72 8.64
C VAL A 55 -3.11 -11.47 7.89
N PHE A 56 -2.95 -10.24 7.37
CA PHE A 56 -1.68 -9.76 6.83
C PHE A 56 -0.71 -9.48 7.98
N LYS A 57 0.18 -10.44 8.27
CA LYS A 57 1.16 -10.38 9.36
C LYS A 57 2.58 -10.60 8.84
N PRO A 58 3.27 -9.56 8.31
CA PRO A 58 4.63 -9.68 7.76
C PRO A 58 5.66 -10.24 8.74
N ALA A 59 5.46 -10.02 10.04
CA ALA A 59 6.33 -10.48 11.10
C ALA A 59 6.56 -12.00 11.06
N ARG A 60 5.64 -12.80 10.51
CA ARG A 60 5.77 -14.26 10.41
C ARG A 60 6.97 -14.76 9.60
N PHE A 61 7.57 -13.88 8.79
CA PHE A 61 8.74 -14.17 7.96
C PHE A 61 10.01 -13.49 8.48
N MET A 62 10.00 -13.00 9.73
CA MET A 62 11.20 -12.45 10.35
C MET A 62 12.16 -13.56 10.80
N PRO A 63 13.47 -13.29 10.90
CA PRO A 63 14.47 -14.31 11.22
C PRO A 63 14.28 -15.03 12.55
N ASP A 64 13.60 -14.39 13.51
CA ASP A 64 13.29 -14.93 14.84
C ASP A 64 12.06 -15.85 14.85
N GLN A 65 11.34 -15.97 13.73
CA GLN A 65 10.16 -16.82 13.61
C GLN A 65 10.51 -18.18 13.00
N PRO A 66 9.77 -19.25 13.35
CA PRO A 66 9.95 -20.54 12.71
C PRO A 66 9.67 -20.45 11.20
N ALA A 67 10.53 -21.07 10.40
CA ALA A 67 10.31 -21.16 8.97
C ALA A 67 8.99 -21.90 8.68
N PRO A 68 8.27 -21.55 7.60
CA PRO A 68 7.09 -22.30 7.18
C PRO A 68 7.42 -23.78 6.98
N ALA A 69 6.47 -24.64 7.30
CA ALA A 69 6.60 -26.08 7.03
C ALA A 69 6.96 -26.32 5.55
N ARG A 70 7.71 -27.39 5.29
CA ARG A 70 8.14 -27.74 3.93
C ARG A 70 6.94 -27.80 2.99
N PHE A 71 7.03 -27.09 1.87
CA PHE A 71 5.97 -26.94 0.87
C PHE A 71 4.67 -26.28 1.36
N ALA A 72 4.61 -25.69 2.56
CA ALA A 72 3.46 -24.91 3.00
C ALA A 72 3.46 -23.47 2.43
N PHE A 73 4.60 -23.03 1.91
CA PHE A 73 4.77 -21.74 1.23
C PHE A 73 5.42 -21.96 -0.14
N MET A 74 4.65 -21.77 -1.21
CA MET A 74 5.04 -22.00 -2.61
C MET A 74 4.62 -20.82 -3.52
N PRO A 75 5.07 -19.58 -3.24
CA PRO A 75 4.67 -18.40 -4.03
C PRO A 75 5.15 -18.44 -5.49
N PHE A 76 6.19 -19.23 -5.75
CA PHE A 76 6.83 -19.38 -7.06
C PHE A 76 6.82 -20.85 -7.54
N GLY A 77 6.00 -21.69 -6.91
CA GLY A 77 6.04 -23.15 -7.07
C GLY A 77 7.17 -23.81 -6.27
N ALA A 78 7.48 -25.05 -6.61
CA ALA A 78 8.51 -25.86 -5.95
C ALA A 78 9.11 -26.90 -6.90
N GLY A 79 10.27 -27.44 -6.53
CA GLY A 79 10.96 -28.51 -7.25
C GLY A 79 11.65 -28.03 -8.54
N PRO A 80 11.98 -28.96 -9.46
CA PRO A 80 12.76 -28.65 -10.68
C PRO A 80 12.09 -27.66 -11.65
N ARG A 81 10.79 -27.42 -11.50
CA ARG A 81 10.00 -26.48 -12.32
C ARG A 81 9.56 -25.26 -11.51
N ILE A 82 10.32 -24.90 -10.47
CA ILE A 82 10.15 -23.62 -9.76
C ILE A 82 10.37 -22.45 -10.73
N CYS A 83 9.69 -21.33 -10.49
CA CYS A 83 9.84 -20.14 -11.32
C CYS A 83 11.31 -19.72 -11.41
N VAL A 84 11.85 -19.67 -12.64
CA VAL A 84 13.22 -19.23 -12.91
C VAL A 84 13.46 -17.79 -12.47
N GLY A 85 12.41 -16.96 -12.47
CA GLY A 85 12.45 -15.56 -12.04
C GLY A 85 12.22 -15.32 -10.55
N ALA A 86 12.13 -16.35 -9.71
CA ALA A 86 11.74 -16.19 -8.30
C ALA A 86 12.62 -15.20 -7.53
N GLN A 87 13.95 -15.31 -7.67
CA GLN A 87 14.90 -14.42 -6.99
C GLN A 87 14.82 -13.00 -7.54
N PHE A 88 14.75 -12.86 -8.88
CA PHE A 88 14.61 -11.56 -9.54
C PHE A 88 13.34 -10.83 -9.09
N ALA A 89 12.18 -11.48 -9.19
CA ALA A 89 10.89 -10.89 -8.83
C ALA A 89 10.82 -10.50 -7.35
N THR A 90 11.43 -11.30 -6.46
CA THR A 90 11.49 -10.98 -5.03
C THR A 90 12.36 -9.73 -4.79
N ALA A 91 13.56 -9.67 -5.39
CA ALA A 91 14.44 -8.53 -5.27
C ALA A 91 13.82 -7.24 -5.85
N GLU A 92 13.23 -7.33 -7.04
CA GLU A 92 12.49 -6.24 -7.68
C GLU A 92 11.35 -5.73 -6.79
N ALA A 93 10.50 -6.62 -6.29
CA ALA A 93 9.40 -6.24 -5.42
C ALA A 93 9.88 -5.59 -4.12
N MET A 94 11.00 -6.04 -3.54
CA MET A 94 11.61 -5.43 -2.37
C MET A 94 12.12 -4.01 -2.66
N LEU A 95 12.81 -3.81 -3.79
CA LEU A 95 13.34 -2.51 -4.20
C LEU A 95 12.22 -1.51 -4.53
N VAL A 96 11.21 -1.93 -5.29
CA VAL A 96 10.04 -1.10 -5.61
C VAL A 96 9.30 -0.72 -4.33
N LEU A 97 9.01 -1.70 -3.46
CA LEU A 97 8.33 -1.43 -2.20
C LEU A 97 9.13 -0.47 -1.32
N ALA A 98 10.44 -0.72 -1.13
CA ALA A 98 11.32 0.15 -0.35
C ALA A 98 11.40 1.56 -0.95
N GLY A 99 11.47 1.68 -2.27
CA GLY A 99 11.50 2.96 -2.98
C GLY A 99 10.23 3.78 -2.77
N ILE A 100 9.06 3.12 -2.83
CA ILE A 100 7.76 3.74 -2.58
C ILE A 100 7.61 4.12 -1.11
N VAL A 101 7.73 3.15 -0.19
CA VAL A 101 7.46 3.39 1.24
C VAL A 101 8.57 4.20 1.91
N GLY A 102 9.79 4.26 1.37
CA GLY A 102 10.86 5.08 1.91
C GLY A 102 10.65 6.57 1.66
N ARG A 103 10.00 6.93 0.56
CA ARG A 103 9.84 8.33 0.12
C ARG A 103 8.42 8.86 0.25
N PHE A 104 7.44 7.97 0.07
CA PHE A 104 6.05 8.36 -0.02
C PHE A 104 5.22 7.82 1.14
N ARG A 105 4.14 8.54 1.44
CA ARG A 105 2.95 8.05 2.12
C ARG A 105 1.92 7.70 1.05
N VAL A 106 1.45 6.46 1.12
CA VAL A 106 0.47 5.89 0.19
C VAL A 106 -0.90 5.94 0.84
N THR A 107 -1.86 6.62 0.22
CA THR A 107 -3.23 6.73 0.73
C THR A 107 -4.22 6.27 -0.33
N ARG A 108 -5.14 5.38 0.04
CA ARG A 108 -6.20 4.93 -0.87
C ARG A 108 -7.18 6.06 -1.17
N THR A 109 -7.69 6.11 -2.40
CA THR A 109 -8.66 7.13 -2.83
C THR A 109 -10.09 6.84 -2.38
N ASP A 110 -10.38 5.59 -2.03
CA ASP A 110 -11.67 5.15 -1.53
C ASP A 110 -11.52 4.02 -0.51
N ALA A 111 -12.62 3.76 0.21
CA ALA A 111 -12.71 2.69 1.19
C ALA A 111 -13.26 1.37 0.60
N LYS A 112 -13.55 1.31 -0.71
CA LYS A 112 -14.15 0.12 -1.31
C LYS A 112 -13.20 -1.07 -1.12
N PRO A 113 -13.62 -2.22 -0.58
CA PRO A 113 -12.74 -3.37 -0.47
C PRO A 113 -12.25 -3.82 -1.85
N VAL A 114 -10.96 -4.09 -1.99
CA VAL A 114 -10.38 -4.68 -3.21
C VAL A 114 -10.50 -6.19 -3.08
N ILE A 115 -11.24 -6.81 -3.99
CA ILE A 115 -11.49 -8.24 -3.97
C ILE A 115 -10.50 -8.93 -4.92
N PRO A 116 -9.73 -9.92 -4.45
CA PRO A 116 -8.84 -10.69 -5.32
C PRO A 116 -9.66 -11.63 -6.22
N ILE A 117 -9.40 -11.58 -7.52
CA ILE A 117 -9.97 -12.49 -8.52
C ILE A 117 -8.86 -13.27 -9.22
N GLY A 118 -9.11 -14.53 -9.55
CA GLY A 118 -8.18 -15.39 -10.29
C GLY A 118 -8.63 -15.54 -11.74
N ILE A 119 -7.81 -15.05 -12.69
CA ILE A 119 -8.01 -15.31 -14.13
C ILE A 119 -6.89 -16.21 -14.63
N VAL A 120 -5.79 -15.60 -15.08
CA VAL A 120 -4.51 -16.28 -15.32
C VAL A 120 -3.63 -16.13 -14.08
N THR A 121 -3.62 -14.93 -13.51
CA THR A 121 -3.00 -14.62 -12.23
C THR A 121 -4.04 -14.11 -11.23
N THR A 122 -3.67 -14.06 -9.96
CA THR A 122 -4.41 -13.28 -8.96
C THR A 122 -4.25 -11.80 -9.27
N GLN A 123 -5.36 -11.10 -9.40
CA GLN A 123 -5.41 -9.66 -9.66
C GLN A 123 -6.58 -9.03 -8.88
N PRO A 124 -6.60 -7.70 -8.70
CA PRO A 124 -7.75 -7.05 -8.08
C PRO A 124 -8.96 -7.04 -9.04
N ASP A 125 -10.17 -7.05 -8.48
CA ASP A 125 -11.44 -6.94 -9.22
C ASP A 125 -11.64 -5.58 -9.92
N HIS A 126 -10.91 -4.56 -9.48
CA HIS A 126 -10.86 -3.23 -10.08
C HIS A 126 -9.51 -2.57 -9.84
N ALA A 127 -9.24 -1.47 -10.55
CA ALA A 127 -8.03 -0.68 -10.30
C ALA A 127 -8.04 -0.09 -8.88
N ALA A 128 -7.11 -0.53 -8.04
CA ALA A 128 -6.89 0.03 -6.70
C ALA A 128 -6.12 1.35 -6.82
N LYS A 129 -6.84 2.47 -6.80
CA LYS A 129 -6.25 3.81 -6.92
C LYS A 129 -5.70 4.27 -5.56
N ALA A 130 -4.53 4.90 -5.60
CA ALA A 130 -3.89 5.51 -4.44
C ALA A 130 -3.19 6.80 -4.85
N VAL A 131 -3.11 7.74 -3.91
CA VAL A 131 -2.30 8.95 -4.02
C VAL A 131 -0.98 8.71 -3.31
N LEU A 132 0.11 9.04 -3.99
CA LEU A 132 1.46 9.07 -3.42
C LEU A 132 1.77 10.51 -3.02
N THR A 133 2.11 10.70 -1.75
CA THR A 133 2.51 12.01 -1.21
C THR A 133 3.90 11.87 -0.60
N LEU A 134 4.78 12.84 -0.78
CA LEU A 134 6.06 12.86 -0.09
C LEU A 134 5.85 13.05 1.40
N ARG A 135 6.78 12.52 2.20
CA ARG A 135 6.64 12.54 3.64
C ARG A 135 6.88 13.92 4.26
N ASP A 136 7.86 14.65 3.73
CA ASP A 136 8.40 15.85 4.40
C ASP A 136 8.41 17.12 3.52
N ASP A 137 7.94 17.06 2.27
CA ASP A 137 7.95 18.22 1.36
C ASP A 137 6.54 18.69 0.98
N ASP A 138 6.13 19.80 1.56
CA ASP A 138 4.83 20.41 1.28
C ASP A 138 4.67 20.84 -0.18
N ALA A 139 5.71 21.39 -0.83
CA ALA A 139 5.60 21.95 -2.18
C ALA A 139 5.29 20.88 -3.22
N GLU A 140 5.94 19.73 -3.10
CA GLU A 140 5.70 18.57 -3.96
C GLU A 140 4.41 17.82 -3.55
N ASN A 141 3.93 18.00 -2.32
CA ASN A 141 2.62 17.52 -1.87
C ASN A 141 1.44 18.36 -2.35
N ALA A 142 1.64 19.51 -3.00
CA ALA A 142 0.56 20.31 -3.57
C ALA A 142 -0.35 19.49 -4.51
N PHE A 143 0.23 18.51 -5.22
CA PHE A 143 -0.52 17.58 -6.08
C PHE A 143 -1.52 16.72 -5.31
N ALA A 144 -1.34 16.50 -4.01
CA ALA A 144 -2.30 15.79 -3.18
C ALA A 144 -3.63 16.57 -3.09
N VAL A 145 -3.56 17.90 -2.96
CA VAL A 145 -4.75 18.77 -2.92
C VAL A 145 -5.50 18.70 -4.25
N LEU A 146 -4.76 18.78 -5.37
CA LEU A 146 -5.35 18.66 -6.70
C LEU A 146 -6.01 17.29 -6.90
N ALA A 147 -5.32 16.20 -6.52
CA ALA A 147 -5.86 14.85 -6.61
C ALA A 147 -7.13 14.69 -5.79
N VAL A 148 -7.19 15.21 -4.56
CA VAL A 148 -8.40 15.17 -3.72
C VAL A 148 -9.55 15.93 -4.38
N LYS A 149 -9.29 17.13 -4.92
CA LYS A 149 -10.31 17.91 -5.62
C LYS A 149 -10.84 17.26 -6.88
N GLU A 150 -9.97 16.59 -7.65
CA GLU A 150 -10.38 15.84 -8.84
C GLU A 150 -11.19 14.60 -8.47
N LEU A 151 -10.73 13.84 -7.48
CA LEU A 151 -11.36 12.58 -7.06
C LEU A 151 -12.65 12.78 -6.25
N ALA A 152 -12.74 13.87 -5.50
CA ALA A 152 -13.85 14.17 -4.61
C ALA A 152 -14.13 15.69 -4.56
N PRO A 153 -14.78 16.27 -5.59
CA PRO A 153 -14.96 17.72 -5.74
C PRO A 153 -15.72 18.40 -4.58
N GLY A 154 -16.49 17.65 -3.79
CA GLY A 154 -17.24 18.15 -2.64
C GLY A 154 -16.48 18.12 -1.31
N VAL A 155 -15.23 17.61 -1.29
CA VAL A 155 -14.44 17.51 -0.06
C VAL A 155 -13.67 18.81 0.15
N LYS A 156 -13.88 19.43 1.32
CA LYS A 156 -13.05 20.57 1.76
C LYS A 156 -11.63 20.09 2.06
N THR A 157 -10.66 20.81 1.53
CA THR A 157 -9.23 20.54 1.62
C THR A 157 -8.56 21.51 2.60
N ILE A 158 -7.87 20.97 3.60
CA ILE A 158 -7.03 21.75 4.51
C ILE A 158 -5.58 21.41 4.21
N ALA A 159 -4.78 22.39 3.81
CA ALA A 159 -3.36 22.21 3.57
C ALA A 159 -2.55 22.73 4.76
N GLY A 160 -1.83 21.83 5.43
CA GLY A 160 -0.79 22.21 6.39
C GLY A 160 0.51 22.54 5.67
N VAL A 161 1.16 23.65 6.03
CA VAL A 161 2.46 24.04 5.50
C VAL A 161 3.46 24.10 6.65
N ASN A 162 4.44 23.20 6.62
CA ASN A 162 5.55 23.12 7.55
C ASN A 162 6.68 24.11 7.21
N ASP A 163 6.84 24.48 5.93
CA ASP A 163 7.87 25.45 5.49
C ASP A 163 7.25 26.65 4.74
N ALA A 164 7.43 27.85 5.29
CA ALA A 164 6.92 29.09 4.69
C ALA A 164 7.43 29.35 3.27
N ARG A 165 8.60 28.80 2.88
CA ARG A 165 9.13 28.91 1.51
C ARG A 165 8.24 28.22 0.47
N HIS A 166 7.42 27.26 0.89
CA HIS A 166 6.53 26.50 0.02
C HIS A 166 5.10 27.08 -0.07
N LEU A 167 4.79 28.09 0.75
CA LEU A 167 3.45 28.67 0.88
C LEU A 167 2.89 29.17 -0.45
N ALA A 168 3.70 29.90 -1.24
CA ALA A 168 3.26 30.44 -2.53
C ALA A 168 2.90 29.34 -3.55
N LYS A 169 3.60 28.20 -3.51
CA LYS A 169 3.28 27.04 -4.36
C LYS A 169 1.99 26.37 -3.90
N ILE A 170 1.79 26.17 -2.60
CA ILE A 170 0.58 25.56 -2.04
C ILE A 170 -0.66 26.43 -2.29
N ARG A 171 -0.54 27.77 -2.24
CA ARG A 171 -1.66 28.66 -2.59
C ARG A 171 -2.16 28.49 -4.02
N ARG A 172 -1.30 28.08 -4.97
CA ARG A 172 -1.70 27.87 -6.38
C ARG A 172 -2.65 26.70 -6.58
N VAL A 173 -2.66 25.73 -5.67
CA VAL A 173 -3.62 24.60 -5.71
C VAL A 173 -4.93 24.91 -4.95
N GLN A 174 -5.05 26.15 -4.44
CA GLN A 174 -6.25 26.76 -3.89
C GLN A 174 -6.95 25.92 -2.80
N PRO A 175 -6.26 25.38 -1.79
CA PRO A 175 -6.95 24.62 -0.73
C PRO A 175 -8.03 25.46 -0.05
N ASP A 176 -9.10 24.83 0.43
CA ASP A 176 -10.21 25.53 1.11
C ASP A 176 -9.76 26.20 2.42
N MET A 177 -8.71 25.69 3.05
CA MET A 177 -8.07 26.27 4.22
C MET A 177 -6.56 26.01 4.18
N LEU A 178 -5.76 26.99 4.62
CA LEU A 178 -4.31 26.90 4.66
C LEU A 178 -3.83 27.11 6.09
N PHE A 179 -3.22 26.10 6.68
CA PHE A 179 -2.67 26.16 8.03
C PHE A 179 -1.15 26.21 7.99
N ALA A 180 -0.56 27.36 8.31
CA ALA A 180 0.90 27.55 8.37
C ALA A 180 1.30 28.01 9.77
N PRO A 181 1.65 27.09 10.70
CA PRO A 181 1.95 27.41 12.10
C PRO A 181 3.01 28.49 12.26
N GLN A 182 4.03 28.48 11.40
CA GLN A 182 5.17 29.39 11.45
C GLN A 182 4.76 30.83 11.13
N LEU A 183 3.90 31.02 10.12
CA LEU A 183 3.38 32.34 9.76
C LEU A 183 2.40 32.85 10.80
N LEU A 184 1.54 31.97 11.30
CA LEU A 184 0.61 32.32 12.37
C LEU A 184 1.38 32.78 13.62
N GLY A 185 2.42 32.04 14.01
CA GLY A 185 3.28 32.39 15.13
C GLY A 185 4.03 33.71 14.93
N SER A 186 4.59 33.94 13.74
CA SER A 186 5.32 35.18 13.45
C SER A 186 4.42 36.42 13.42
N ASP A 187 3.22 36.31 12.85
CA ASP A 187 2.28 37.44 12.76
C ASP A 187 1.69 37.78 14.13
N LEU A 188 1.31 36.77 14.92
CA LEU A 188 0.87 36.95 16.30
C LEU A 188 1.98 37.58 17.16
N LEU A 189 3.24 37.15 16.98
CA LEU A 189 4.38 37.74 17.69
C LEU A 189 4.60 39.20 17.29
N ALA A 190 4.59 39.52 15.98
CA ALA A 190 4.77 40.89 15.50
C ALA A 190 3.68 41.82 16.04
N ARG A 191 2.42 41.39 16.01
CA ARG A 191 1.30 42.15 16.57
C ARG A 191 1.42 42.37 18.07
N THR A 192 1.83 41.33 18.81
CA THR A 192 2.08 41.44 20.25
C THR A 192 3.20 42.45 20.55
N LEU A 193 4.25 42.49 19.72
CA LEU A 193 5.35 43.45 19.88
C LEU A 193 4.96 44.89 19.50
N LEU A 194 3.93 45.07 18.68
CA LEU A 194 3.44 46.36 18.21
C LEU A 194 2.18 46.85 18.97
N ASP A 195 1.76 46.13 20.02
CA ASP A 195 0.49 46.35 20.74
C ASP A 195 -0.75 46.39 19.81
N GLU A 196 -0.70 45.62 18.70
CA GLU A 196 -1.83 45.48 17.79
C GLU A 196 -2.83 44.43 18.34
N PRO A 197 -4.15 44.68 18.23
CA PRO A 197 -5.16 43.75 18.72
C PRO A 197 -5.15 42.43 17.93
N ILE A 198 -5.32 41.32 18.66
CA ILE A 198 -5.49 39.98 18.12
C ILE A 198 -6.94 39.57 18.36
N ASP A 199 -7.74 39.53 17.28
CA ASP A 199 -9.15 39.15 17.33
C ASP A 199 -9.48 37.95 16.41
N ASN A 200 -10.69 37.42 16.56
CA ASN A 200 -11.15 36.26 15.79
C ASN A 200 -11.19 36.51 14.28
N GLU A 201 -11.44 37.75 13.87
CA GLU A 201 -11.49 38.14 12.45
C GLU A 201 -10.08 38.09 11.83
N THR A 202 -9.08 38.60 12.53
CA THR A 202 -7.66 38.52 12.16
C THR A 202 -7.21 37.07 12.03
N VAL A 203 -7.46 36.25 13.07
CA VAL A 203 -7.05 34.83 13.06
C VAL A 203 -7.72 34.09 11.90
N SER A 204 -8.98 34.42 11.61
CA SER A 204 -9.70 33.84 10.47
C SER A 204 -9.09 34.26 9.13
N LYS A 205 -8.69 35.53 8.93
CA LYS A 205 -7.99 35.98 7.70
C LYS A 205 -6.63 35.31 7.49
N LEU A 206 -5.92 34.97 8.57
CA LEU A 206 -4.64 34.27 8.49
C LEU A 206 -4.79 32.78 8.11
N LEU A 207 -5.88 32.14 8.53
CA LEU A 207 -6.15 30.71 8.34
C LEU A 207 -6.93 30.38 7.08
N PHE A 208 -7.86 31.24 6.71
CA PHE A 208 -8.63 31.13 5.49
C PHE A 208 -8.00 32.09 4.50
N ALA A 209 -7.32 31.54 3.50
CA ALA A 209 -6.81 32.31 2.39
C ALA A 209 -8.00 32.96 1.65
N GLN A 210 -8.48 34.10 2.15
CA GLN A 210 -9.42 34.92 1.41
C GLN A 210 -8.62 35.69 0.38
N ASN A 211 -8.95 35.47 -0.89
CA ASN A 211 -8.63 36.39 -1.97
C ASN A 211 -9.28 37.75 -1.69
#